data_AF-A0A1D2NI04-F1
#
_entry.id   AF-A0A1D2NI04-F1
#
_cell.length_a   1.000
_cell.length_b   1.000
_cell.length_c   1.000
_cell.angle_alpha   90.00
_cell.angle_beta   90.00
_cell.angle_gamma   90.00
#
_symmetry.space_group_name_H-M   'P 1'
#
loop_
_entity.id
_entity.type
_entity.pdbx_description
1 polymer ?
#
loop_
_entity_poly.entity_id
_entity_poly.type
_entity_poly.pdbx_seq_one_letter_code
_entity_poly.pdbx_strand_id
1 'polypeptide(L)'
;MAAEKSGSSKKNSVGSSLPSNSDDKTGGQSTRLRTDVVLPQTKVKVIMKSSPEIEVIGGDSVFLITKATELFIDHLTTTAYSSTGKSKTLQYKNLAEVVHKHQNMEFLRDIIPVKIPARVALQEMAKQTHIDNKELME
;
A
#
# COMPACT_ATOMS: atom_id res chain seq x y z
N MET A 1 58.86 -44.13 17.55
CA MET A 1 59.03 -42.94 16.69
C MET A 1 57.90 -43.00 15.66
N ALA A 2 56.77 -42.35 15.94
CA ALA A 2 56.38 -41.01 15.44
C ALA A 2 56.00 -41.09 13.95
N ALA A 3 54.69 -41.04 13.60
CA ALA A 3 53.91 -39.85 13.21
C ALA A 3 54.48 -39.22 11.90
N GLU A 4 53.72 -38.94 10.84
CA GLU A 4 52.64 -37.95 10.77
C GLU A 4 51.72 -38.12 9.53
N LYS A 5 50.50 -37.58 9.66
CA LYS A 5 49.52 -37.33 8.58
C LYS A 5 49.84 -36.02 7.85
N SER A 6 49.62 -35.98 6.54
CA SER A 6 49.16 -34.82 5.76
C SER A 6 48.77 -35.36 4.36
N GLY A 7 47.68 -34.99 3.70
CA GLY A 7 47.04 -33.69 3.58
C GLY A 7 47.32 -33.15 2.18
N SER A 8 46.26 -32.97 1.38
CA SER A 8 46.10 -31.90 0.37
C SER A 8 45.76 -32.34 -1.07
N SER A 9 44.63 -31.79 -1.51
CA SER A 9 43.98 -31.83 -2.80
C SER A 9 44.84 -31.31 -3.97
N LYS A 10 44.75 -31.97 -5.13
CA LYS A 10 45.03 -31.37 -6.46
C LYS A 10 43.69 -30.95 -7.06
N LYS A 11 43.42 -29.64 -7.24
CA LYS A 11 43.89 -28.70 -8.29
C LYS A 11 43.30 -28.98 -9.68
N ASN A 12 42.39 -28.11 -10.10
CA ASN A 12 42.28 -27.45 -11.41
C ASN A 12 41.63 -26.08 -11.11
N SER A 13 42.31 -24.91 -11.11
CA SER A 13 42.76 -24.08 -12.26
C SER A 13 41.67 -23.97 -13.32
N VAL A 14 41.05 -22.82 -13.59
CA VAL A 14 41.57 -21.50 -14.03
C VAL A 14 40.42 -20.49 -13.73
N GLY A 15 40.54 -19.29 -13.16
CA GLY A 15 41.56 -18.23 -13.29
C GLY A 15 41.13 -17.23 -14.39
N SER A 16 40.30 -16.22 -14.11
CA SER A 16 40.80 -14.85 -14.24
C SER A 16 39.94 -13.79 -13.49
N SER A 17 40.53 -13.29 -12.41
CA SER A 17 40.67 -11.88 -11.99
C SER A 17 40.80 -10.88 -13.17
N LEU A 18 40.47 -9.58 -13.14
CA LEU A 18 40.27 -8.53 -12.10
C LEU A 18 39.75 -7.23 -12.84
N PRO A 19 39.52 -6.08 -12.16
CA PRO A 19 38.63 -4.98 -12.59
C PRO A 19 39.35 -3.83 -13.33
N SER A 20 38.57 -2.91 -13.90
CA SER A 20 39.03 -1.56 -14.22
C SER A 20 37.91 -0.53 -14.00
N ASN A 21 38.14 0.38 -13.06
CA ASN A 21 37.41 1.62 -12.89
C ASN A 21 37.83 2.60 -14.01
N SER A 22 36.88 3.19 -14.71
CA SER A 22 37.12 4.36 -15.56
C SER A 22 35.93 5.29 -15.44
N ASP A 23 36.18 6.42 -14.79
CA ASP A 23 35.37 7.62 -14.84
C ASP A 23 35.18 8.04 -16.30
N ASP A 24 33.94 8.10 -16.78
CA ASP A 24 33.56 9.02 -17.85
C ASP A 24 32.19 9.65 -17.55
N LYS A 25 32.19 10.97 -17.47
CA LYS A 25 31.01 11.83 -17.42
C LYS A 25 30.55 12.06 -18.85
N THR A 26 29.47 11.42 -19.27
CA THR A 26 28.66 11.97 -20.37
C THR A 26 27.18 11.80 -20.05
N GLY A 27 26.48 12.94 -20.02
CA GLY A 27 25.07 13.05 -19.64
C GLY A 27 24.14 12.35 -20.62
N GLY A 28 23.38 11.41 -20.08
CA GLY A 28 22.12 10.96 -20.60
C GLY A 28 21.31 10.52 -19.39
N GLN A 29 20.34 11.32 -18.96
CA GLN A 29 19.39 10.87 -17.94
C GLN A 29 18.53 9.76 -18.57
N SER A 30 19.06 8.54 -18.58
CA SER A 30 18.26 7.35 -18.69
C SER A 30 17.39 7.35 -17.44
N THR A 31 16.15 7.80 -17.61
CA THR A 31 15.07 7.56 -16.68
C THR A 31 14.99 6.04 -16.50
N ARG A 32 15.75 5.48 -15.55
CA ARG A 32 15.46 4.13 -15.05
C ARG A 32 13.98 4.17 -14.68
N LEU A 33 13.15 3.56 -15.51
CA LEU A 33 11.78 3.22 -15.15
C LEU A 33 11.92 2.56 -13.79
N ARG A 34 11.33 3.15 -12.76
CA ARG A 34 11.44 2.63 -11.39
C ARG A 34 10.71 1.28 -11.36
N THR A 35 11.45 0.22 -11.70
CA THR A 35 11.03 -1.19 -11.64
C THR A 35 10.96 -1.68 -10.20
N ASP A 36 11.35 -0.84 -9.25
CA ASP A 36 11.39 -1.19 -7.85
C ASP A 36 10.07 -0.78 -7.18
N VAL A 37 9.43 -1.78 -6.58
CA VAL A 37 8.30 -1.62 -5.66
C VAL A 37 8.82 -1.80 -4.23
N VAL A 38 8.33 -0.97 -3.33
CA VAL A 38 8.62 -0.99 -1.90
C VAL A 38 7.73 -2.02 -1.19
N LEU A 39 6.47 -2.15 -1.63
CA LEU A 39 5.54 -3.10 -1.04
C LEU A 39 5.91 -4.55 -1.42
N PRO A 40 5.89 -5.50 -0.47
CA PRO A 40 6.20 -6.90 -0.76
C PRO A 40 5.17 -7.54 -1.70
N GLN A 41 5.58 -7.86 -2.93
CA GLN A 41 4.70 -8.44 -3.94
C GLN A 41 4.00 -9.74 -3.50
N THR A 42 4.68 -10.57 -2.70
CA THR A 42 4.09 -11.80 -2.15
C THR A 42 2.87 -11.50 -1.27
N LYS A 43 2.91 -10.43 -0.47
CA LYS A 43 1.79 -10.03 0.39
C LYS A 43 0.64 -9.46 -0.44
N VAL A 44 0.96 -8.63 -1.44
CA VAL A 44 -0.03 -8.10 -2.39
C VAL A 44 -0.73 -9.26 -3.11
N LYS A 45 0.01 -10.24 -3.61
CA LYS A 45 -0.56 -11.42 -4.30
C LYS A 45 -1.48 -12.24 -3.39
N VAL A 46 -1.13 -12.40 -2.11
CA VAL A 46 -2.01 -13.10 -1.13
C VAL A 46 -3.32 -12.35 -0.92
N ILE A 47 -3.26 -11.02 -0.78
CA ILE A 47 -4.46 -10.18 -0.65
C ILE A 47 -5.31 -10.27 -1.92
N MET A 48 -4.70 -10.21 -3.11
CA MET A 48 -5.45 -10.39 -4.36
C MET A 48 -6.17 -11.75 -4.42
N LYS A 49 -5.55 -12.82 -3.93
CA LYS A 49 -6.15 -14.16 -3.86
C LYS A 49 -7.17 -14.36 -2.73
N SER A 50 -7.39 -13.39 -1.85
CA SER A 50 -8.44 -13.50 -0.84
C SER A 50 -9.84 -13.33 -1.45
N SER A 51 -9.93 -12.82 -2.68
CA SER A 51 -11.18 -12.80 -3.44
C SER A 51 -11.46 -14.21 -3.98
N PRO A 52 -12.66 -14.77 -3.72
CA PRO A 52 -13.02 -16.12 -4.15
C PRO A 52 -13.07 -16.29 -5.68
N GLU A 53 -13.15 -15.19 -6.43
CA GLU A 53 -13.24 -15.20 -7.91
C GLU A 53 -11.87 -15.18 -8.61
N ILE A 54 -10.76 -15.10 -7.86
CA ILE A 54 -9.42 -14.91 -8.43
C ILE A 54 -8.55 -16.16 -8.21
N GLU A 55 -8.44 -17.02 -9.23
CA GLU A 55 -7.65 -18.25 -9.17
C GLU A 55 -6.17 -18.04 -9.54
N VAL A 56 -5.93 -17.39 -10.69
CA VAL A 56 -4.61 -17.21 -11.30
C VAL A 56 -4.32 -15.74 -11.51
N ILE A 57 -3.10 -15.32 -11.16
CA ILE A 57 -2.63 -13.93 -11.29
C ILE A 57 -1.24 -13.95 -11.91
N GLY A 58 -1.08 -13.24 -13.04
CA GLY A 58 0.20 -13.03 -13.71
C GLY A 58 1.15 -12.13 -12.91
N GLY A 59 2.47 -12.32 -13.10
CA GLY A 59 3.49 -11.53 -12.41
C GLY A 59 3.38 -10.02 -12.66
N ASP A 60 3.12 -9.64 -13.91
CA ASP A 60 2.97 -8.23 -14.29
C ASP A 60 1.76 -7.57 -13.63
N SER A 61 0.67 -8.31 -13.46
CA SER A 61 -0.51 -7.83 -12.74
C SER A 61 -0.21 -7.57 -11.27
N VAL A 62 0.56 -8.46 -10.63
CA VAL A 62 1.01 -8.26 -9.24
C VAL A 62 1.88 -7.02 -9.15
N PHE A 63 2.83 -6.84 -10.08
CA PHE A 63 3.68 -5.65 -10.11
C PHE A 63 2.87 -4.36 -10.27
N LEU A 64 1.94 -4.32 -11.23
CA LEU A 64 1.12 -3.13 -11.49
C LEU A 64 0.24 -2.77 -10.29
N ILE A 65 -0.42 -3.75 -9.68
CA ILE A 65 -1.26 -3.51 -8.49
C ILE A 65 -0.41 -3.09 -7.29
N THR A 66 0.78 -3.67 -7.13
CA THR A 66 1.72 -3.25 -6.09
C THR A 66 2.07 -1.78 -6.26
N LYS A 67 2.39 -1.35 -7.49
CA LYS A 67 2.71 0.05 -7.79
C LYS A 67 1.52 0.98 -7.61
N ALA A 68 0.34 0.57 -8.08
CA ALA A 68 -0.89 1.33 -7.91
C ALA A 68 -1.22 1.53 -6.42
N THR A 69 -0.99 0.50 -5.58
CA THR A 69 -1.23 0.55 -4.14
C THR A 69 -0.30 1.57 -3.46
N GLU A 70 0.97 1.62 -3.85
CA GLU A 70 1.90 2.65 -3.35
C GLU A 70 1.45 4.06 -3.68
N LEU A 71 1.11 4.29 -4.96
CA LEU A 71 0.62 5.58 -5.42
C LEU A 71 -0.71 5.95 -4.75
N PHE A 72 -1.57 4.98 -4.50
CA PHE A 72 -2.83 5.19 -3.79
C PHE A 72 -2.60 5.65 -2.35
N ILE A 73 -1.66 5.04 -1.61
CA ILE A 73 -1.35 5.45 -0.24
C ILE A 73 -0.82 6.89 -0.22
N ASP A 74 0.10 7.22 -1.12
CA ASP A 74 0.64 8.58 -1.23
C ASP A 74 -0.46 9.60 -1.60
N HIS A 75 -1.32 9.24 -2.55
CA HIS A 75 -2.45 10.08 -2.95
C HIS A 75 -3.45 10.30 -1.80
N LEU A 76 -3.86 9.22 -1.11
CA LEU A 76 -4.80 9.29 0.01
C LEU A 76 -4.24 10.14 1.15
N THR A 77 -2.98 9.91 1.53
CA THR A 77 -2.32 10.64 2.62
C THR A 77 -2.12 12.11 2.28
N THR A 78 -1.67 12.44 1.06
CA THR A 78 -1.49 13.83 0.59
C THR A 78 -2.82 14.57 0.48
N THR A 79 -3.86 13.92 -0.05
CA THR A 79 -5.19 14.53 -0.17
C THR A 79 -5.80 14.78 1.20
N ALA A 80 -5.71 13.80 2.11
CA ALA A 80 -6.17 13.96 3.48
C ALA A 80 -5.37 15.02 4.24
N TYR A 81 -4.05 15.08 4.06
CA TYR A 81 -3.21 16.10 4.69
C TYR A 81 -3.53 17.50 4.17
N SER A 82 -3.82 17.65 2.88
CA SER A 82 -4.22 18.95 2.32
C SER A 82 -5.54 19.48 2.93
N SER A 83 -6.38 18.59 3.47
CA SER A 83 -7.61 18.98 4.18
C SER A 83 -7.39 19.46 5.62
N THR A 84 -6.19 19.35 6.19
CA THR A 84 -5.90 19.77 7.57
C THR A 84 -5.84 21.29 7.74
N GLY A 85 -5.80 22.04 6.64
CA GLY A 85 -5.72 23.50 6.61
C GLY A 85 -4.42 24.01 7.22
N LYS A 86 -4.49 24.63 8.40
CA LYS A 86 -3.31 25.18 9.12
C LYS A 86 -2.64 24.16 10.04
N SER A 87 -3.28 23.02 10.29
CA SER A 87 -2.74 21.99 11.19
C SER A 87 -1.61 21.23 10.49
N LYS A 88 -0.50 21.00 11.21
CA LYS A 88 0.62 20.17 10.76
C LYS A 88 0.43 18.69 11.09
N THR A 89 -0.75 18.31 11.58
CA THR A 89 -1.06 16.95 12.01
C THR A 89 -2.25 16.43 11.22
N LEU A 90 -2.06 15.26 10.59
CA LEU A 90 -3.13 14.49 9.95
C LEU A 90 -3.96 13.78 11.02
N GLN A 91 -5.27 13.99 11.02
CA GLN A 91 -6.18 13.33 11.94
C GLN A 91 -7.16 12.41 11.20
N TYR A 92 -7.76 11.46 11.92
CA TYR A 92 -8.75 10.54 11.34
C TYR A 92 -9.92 11.27 10.67
N LYS A 93 -10.39 12.38 11.25
CA LYS A 93 -11.47 13.19 10.68
C LYS A 93 -11.16 13.66 9.26
N ASN A 94 -9.91 14.01 8.98
CA ASN A 94 -9.46 14.44 7.64
C ASN A 94 -9.57 13.31 6.61
N LEU A 95 -9.18 12.08 7.00
CA LEU A 95 -9.34 10.89 6.17
C LEU A 95 -10.82 10.60 5.90
N ALA A 96 -11.65 10.59 6.94
CA ALA A 96 -13.08 10.31 6.81
C ALA A 96 -13.78 11.32 5.89
N GLU A 97 -13.49 12.62 6.04
CA GLU A 97 -14.04 13.68 5.19
C GLU A 97 -13.64 13.51 3.72
N VAL A 98 -12.37 13.25 3.45
CA VAL A 98 -11.86 13.04 2.08
C VAL A 98 -12.50 11.81 1.43
N VAL A 99 -12.57 10.69 2.15
CA VAL A 99 -13.23 9.45 1.67
C VAL A 99 -14.70 9.69 1.32
N HIS A 100 -15.42 10.47 2.11
CA HIS A 100 -16.84 10.72 1.86
C HIS A 100 -17.10 11.76 0.77
N LYS A 101 -16.16 12.70 0.58
CA LYS A 101 -16.25 13.77 -0.42
C LYS A 101 -15.94 13.30 -1.84
N HIS A 102 -15.05 12.31 -2.00
CA HIS A 102 -14.53 11.90 -3.31
C HIS A 102 -15.12 10.55 -3.77
N GLN A 103 -15.78 10.54 -4.94
CA GLN A 103 -16.43 9.33 -5.47
C GLN A 103 -15.44 8.19 -5.74
N ASN A 104 -14.22 8.50 -6.21
CA ASN A 104 -13.17 7.50 -6.42
C ASN A 104 -12.63 6.88 -5.11
N MET A 105 -13.08 7.35 -3.95
CA MET A 105 -12.75 6.80 -2.63
C MET A 105 -13.95 6.12 -1.97
N GLU A 106 -15.07 5.95 -2.69
CA GLU A 106 -16.30 5.36 -2.15
C GLU A 106 -16.11 3.97 -1.56
N PHE A 107 -15.22 3.16 -2.15
CA PHE A 107 -14.88 1.82 -1.66
C PHE A 107 -14.30 1.80 -0.23
N LEU A 108 -13.90 2.95 0.32
CA LEU A 108 -13.39 3.08 1.69
C LEU A 108 -14.44 3.51 2.70
N ARG A 109 -15.67 3.86 2.31
CA ARG A 109 -16.67 4.46 3.23
C ARG A 109 -16.99 3.56 4.43
N ASP A 110 -17.16 2.28 4.17
CA ASP A 110 -17.47 1.30 5.22
C ASP A 110 -16.27 1.02 6.14
N ILE A 111 -15.05 1.24 5.63
CA ILE A 111 -13.80 1.03 6.37
C ILE A 111 -13.40 2.28 7.17
N ILE A 112 -13.70 3.48 6.65
CA ILE A 112 -13.33 4.77 7.22
C ILE A 112 -14.59 5.65 7.38
N PRO A 113 -15.53 5.29 8.27
CA PRO A 113 -16.78 6.02 8.46
C PRO A 113 -16.58 7.40 9.09
N VAL A 114 -17.47 8.34 8.77
CA VAL A 114 -17.57 9.61 9.51
C VAL A 114 -18.12 9.33 10.90
N LYS A 115 -17.37 9.73 11.93
CA LYS A 115 -17.78 9.57 13.32
C LYS A 115 -18.85 10.60 13.67
N ILE A 116 -20.00 10.12 14.15
CA ILE A 116 -21.05 10.94 14.77
C ILE A 116 -21.02 10.75 16.30
N PRO A 117 -21.21 11.82 17.10
CA PRO A 117 -21.34 11.69 18.54
C PRO A 117 -22.56 10.84 18.93
N ALA A 118 -22.43 10.00 19.96
CA ALA A 118 -23.51 9.11 20.41
C ALA A 118 -24.82 9.85 20.71
N ARG A 119 -24.74 11.05 21.30
CA ARG A 119 -25.91 11.90 21.54
C ARG A 119 -26.67 12.23 20.26
N VAL A 120 -25.97 12.52 19.17
CA VAL A 120 -26.57 12.84 17.87
C VAL A 120 -27.24 11.60 17.30
N ALA A 121 -26.53 10.47 17.30
CA ALA A 121 -27.07 9.19 16.83
C ALA A 121 -28.36 8.80 17.58
N LEU A 122 -28.37 8.88 18.91
CA LEU A 122 -29.55 8.58 19.73
C LEU A 122 -30.73 9.51 19.42
N GLN A 123 -30.46 10.79 19.18
CA GLN A 123 -31.49 11.75 18.84
C GLN A 123 -32.07 11.51 17.45
N GLU A 124 -31.25 11.10 16.47
CA GLU A 124 -31.71 10.72 15.14
C GLU A 124 -32.56 9.45 15.18
N MET A 125 -32.15 8.44 15.94
CA MET A 125 -32.93 7.22 16.15
C MET A 125 -34.28 7.49 16.83
N ALA A 126 -34.30 8.39 17.82
CA ALA A 126 -35.53 8.83 18.48
C ALA A 126 -36.45 9.62 17.54
N LYS A 127 -35.89 10.40 16.60
CA LYS A 127 -36.68 11.11 15.58
C LYS A 127 -37.26 10.15 14.55
N GLN A 128 -36.49 9.15 14.10
CA GLN A 128 -36.96 8.17 13.13
C GLN A 128 -38.12 7.35 13.71
N THR A 129 -37.97 6.85 14.94
CA THR A 129 -39.06 6.14 15.64
C THR A 129 -40.31 7.00 15.85
N HIS A 130 -40.17 8.32 16.03
CA HIS A 130 -41.31 9.23 16.07
C HIS A 130 -41.99 9.46 14.72
N ILE A 131 -41.24 9.41 13.61
CA ILE A 131 -41.78 9.52 12.24
C ILE A 131 -42.53 8.24 11.89
N ASP A 132 -41.90 7.07 12.10
CA ASP A 132 -42.49 5.77 11.77
C ASP A 132 -43.81 5.54 12.54
N ASN A 133 -43.86 5.92 13.83
CA ASN A 133 -45.08 5.85 14.63
C ASN A 133 -46.17 6.82 14.16
N LYS A 134 -45.81 7.94 13.53
CA LYS A 134 -46.78 8.92 13.02
C LYS A 134 -47.38 8.44 11.69
N GLU A 135 -46.57 7.87 10.79
CA GLU A 135 -47.07 7.27 9.54
C GLU A 135 -47.99 6.06 9.78
N LEU A 136 -47.84 5.35 10.90
CA LEU A 136 -48.73 4.24 11.25
C LEU A 136 -50.10 4.67 11.82
N MET A 137 -50.27 5.95 12.12
CA MET A 137 -51.51 6.52 12.69
C MET A 137 -52.32 7.37 11.69
N GLU A 138 -51.84 7.53 10.45
CA GLU A 138 -52.59 8.06 9.29
C GLU A 138 -53.03 6.91 8.37
#